data_AF-A0A938VK89-F1
#
_entry.id   AF-A0A938VK89-F1
#
_cell.length_a   1.000
_cell.length_b   1.000
_cell.length_c   1.000
_cell.angle_alpha   90.00
_cell.angle_beta   90.00
_cell.angle_gamma   90.00
#
_symmetry.space_group_name_H-M   'P 1'
#
loop_
_entity.id
_entity.type
_entity.pdbx_description
1 polymer ?
#
loop_
_entity_poly.entity_id
_entity_poly.type
_entity_poly.pdbx_seq_one_letter_code
_entity_poly.pdbx_strand_id
1 'polypeptide(L)' 'MSNIKTEIAGLVTKKVKIPQAQAEMAVDVVLEFVKKKLPPNVAGQFDAILEGNVDLSDGIGLDDAAGLLGGLLKNK' A
#
# COMPACT_ATOMS: atom_id res chain seq x y z
N MET A 1 -13.67 -6.74 -6.28
CA MET A 1 -12.28 -6.26 -6.36
C MET A 1 -12.07 -5.31 -5.21
N SER A 2 -11.52 -5.81 -4.11
CA SER A 2 -11.11 -4.95 -2.99
C SER A 2 -9.81 -4.30 -3.39
N ASN A 3 -9.89 -3.04 -3.83
CA ASN A 3 -8.70 -2.26 -4.09
C ASN A 3 -8.10 -1.87 -2.73
N ILE A 4 -6.79 -2.04 -2.56
CA ILE A 4 -6.08 -1.78 -1.29
C ILE A 4 -6.41 -0.37 -0.72
N LYS A 5 -6.70 0.59 -1.60
CA LYS A 5 -7.18 1.94 -1.26
C LYS A 5 -8.46 1.94 -0.42
N THR A 6 -9.44 1.13 -0.79
CA THR A 6 -10.73 1.03 -0.10
C THR A 6 -10.56 0.41 1.29
N GLU A 7 -9.63 -0.53 1.45
CA GLU A 7 -9.32 -1.13 2.74
C GLU A 7 -8.64 -0.14 3.69
N ILE A 8 -7.65 0.61 3.20
CA ILE A 8 -6.98 1.66 3.97
C ILE A 8 -8.00 2.76 4.35
N ALA A 9 -8.85 3.18 3.42
CA ALA A 9 -9.91 4.14 3.70
C ALA A 9 -10.87 3.62 4.79
N GLY A 10 -11.25 2.33 4.74
CA GLY A 10 -12.06 1.69 5.78
C GLY A 10 -11.41 1.64 7.16
N LEU A 11 -10.08 1.53 7.24
CA LEU A 11 -9.34 1.63 8.50
C LEU A 11 -9.32 3.07 9.02
N VAL A 12 -9.14 4.05 8.13
CA VAL A 12 -9.15 5.48 8.47
C VAL A 12 -10.54 5.91 8.96
N THR A 13 -11.62 5.50 8.29
CA THR A 13 -12.98 5.80 8.76
C THR A 13 -13.24 5.19 10.13
N LYS A 14 -12.83 3.93 10.38
CA LYS A 14 -12.97 3.29 11.70
C LYS A 14 -12.21 4.02 12.81
N LYS A 15 -10.99 4.50 12.54
CA LYS A 15 -10.12 5.11 13.56
C LYS A 15 -10.37 6.60 13.77
N VAL A 16 -10.66 7.32 12.70
CA VAL A 16 -10.79 8.79 12.68
C VAL A 16 -12.27 9.23 12.67
N LYS A 17 -13.20 8.29 12.46
CA LYS A 17 -14.66 8.54 12.39
C LYS A 17 -15.06 9.59 11.36
N ILE A 18 -14.42 9.55 10.19
CA ILE A 18 -14.77 10.38 9.03
C ILE A 18 -15.59 9.59 8.01
N PRO A 19 -16.34 10.25 7.11
CA PRO A 19 -17.05 9.59 6.01
C PRO A 19 -16.10 8.87 5.04
N GLN A 20 -16.56 7.77 4.44
CA GLN A 20 -15.80 6.96 3.48
C GLN A 20 -15.19 7.79 2.34
N ALA A 21 -16.00 8.62 1.69
CA ALA A 21 -15.55 9.47 0.59
C ALA A 21 -14.41 10.43 1.03
N GLN A 22 -14.45 10.92 2.27
CA GLN A 22 -13.42 11.80 2.80
C GLN A 22 -12.15 11.03 3.18
N ALA A 23 -12.29 9.78 3.64
CA ALA A 23 -11.17 8.90 3.90
C ALA A 23 -10.44 8.51 2.61
N GLU A 24 -11.16 8.24 1.52
CA GLU A 24 -10.56 7.92 0.22
C GLU A 24 -9.70 9.09 -0.29
N MET A 25 -10.24 10.31 -0.24
CA MET A 25 -9.47 11.53 -0.60
C MET A 25 -8.23 11.70 0.27
N ALA A 26 -8.34 11.46 1.59
CA ALA A 26 -7.21 11.57 2.50
C ALA A 26 -6.12 10.50 2.20
N VAL A 27 -6.55 9.28 1.88
CA VAL A 27 -5.65 8.18 1.50
C VAL A 27 -4.92 8.52 0.20
N ASP A 28 -5.60 9.07 -0.81
CA ASP A 28 -4.95 9.45 -2.07
C ASP A 28 -3.85 10.51 -1.87
N VAL A 29 -4.08 11.53 -1.05
CA VAL A 29 -3.07 12.55 -0.73
C VAL A 29 -1.83 11.94 -0.07
N VAL A 30 -2.03 11.00 0.86
CA VAL A 30 -0.94 10.32 1.55
C VAL A 30 -0.18 9.40 0.60
N LEU A 31 -0.90 8.63 -0.22
CA LEU A 31 -0.29 7.73 -1.20
C LEU A 31 0.55 8.50 -2.21
N GLU A 32 0.06 9.63 -2.72
CA GLU A 32 0.85 10.49 -3.61
C GLU A 32 2.10 11.04 -2.93
N PHE A 33 1.98 11.48 -1.68
CA PHE A 33 3.14 11.97 -0.92
C PHE A 33 4.19 10.88 -0.74
N VAL A 34 3.76 9.67 -0.38
CA VAL A 34 4.63 8.51 -0.21
C VAL A 34 5.29 8.15 -1.53
N LYS A 35 4.54 8.08 -2.65
CA LYS A 35 5.11 7.84 -3.99
C LYS A 35 6.21 8.84 -4.35
N LYS A 36 5.97 10.14 -4.10
CA LYS A 36 6.94 11.21 -4.39
C LYS A 36 8.20 11.14 -3.51
N LYS A 37 8.13 10.51 -2.34
CA LYS A 37 9.24 10.37 -1.39
C LYS A 37 9.92 9.01 -1.43
N LEU A 38 9.30 8.01 -2.05
CA LEU A 38 9.87 6.69 -2.21
C LEU A 38 11.02 6.74 -3.21
N PRO A 39 12.20 6.19 -2.86
CA PRO A 39 13.29 6.11 -3.81
C PRO A 39 12.92 5.16 -4.98
N PRO A 40 13.52 5.35 -6.17
CA PRO A 40 13.07 4.70 -7.41
C PRO A 40 13.04 3.17 -7.35
N ASN A 41 13.92 2.58 -6.54
CA ASN A 41 14.06 1.14 -6.33
C ASN A 41 12.86 0.50 -5.60
N VAL A 42 12.06 1.28 -4.88
CA VAL A 42 10.88 0.80 -4.13
C VAL A 42 9.56 1.36 -4.68
N ALA A 43 9.62 2.43 -5.48
CA ALA A 43 8.44 3.02 -6.11
C ALA A 43 7.68 2.03 -7.00
N GLY A 44 8.40 1.27 -7.85
CA GLY A 44 7.76 0.27 -8.73
C GLY A 44 7.10 -0.90 -7.98
N GLN A 45 7.67 -1.31 -6.83
CA GLN A 45 7.09 -2.35 -5.99
C GLN A 45 5.85 -1.84 -5.24
N PHE A 46 5.90 -0.57 -4.81
CA PHE A 46 4.77 0.09 -4.16
C PHE A 46 3.59 0.30 -5.12
N ASP A 47 3.86 0.66 -6.38
CA ASP A 47 2.85 0.74 -7.43
C ASP A 47 2.20 -0.62 -7.70
N ALA A 48 3.00 -1.70 -7.79
CA ALA A 48 2.46 -3.05 -8.00
C ALA A 48 1.53 -3.52 -6.87
N ILE A 49 1.85 -3.20 -5.61
CA ILE A 49 0.99 -3.49 -4.46
C ILE A 49 -0.28 -2.63 -4.50
N LEU A 50 -0.15 -1.34 -4.82
CA LEU A 50 -1.27 -0.41 -4.89
C LEU A 50 -2.28 -0.73 -5.99
N GLU A 51 -1.80 -1.19 -7.13
CA GLU A 51 -2.62 -1.61 -8.26
C GLU A 51 -3.33 -2.96 -8.01
N GLY A 52 -3.06 -3.63 -6.87
CA GLY A 52 -3.59 -4.96 -6.61
C GLY A 52 -3.04 -6.01 -7.57
N ASN A 53 -1.95 -5.67 -8.28
CA ASN A 53 -1.27 -6.55 -9.22
C ASN A 53 -0.33 -7.54 -8.51
N VAL A 54 -0.29 -7.48 -7.18
CA VAL A 54 0.22 -8.51 -6.30
C VAL A 54 -0.98 -9.22 -5.70
N ASP A 55 -1.27 -10.42 -6.20
CA ASP A 55 -2.26 -11.29 -5.58
C ASP A 55 -1.69 -11.81 -4.25
N LEU A 56 -1.94 -11.06 -3.18
CA LEU A 56 -1.57 -11.43 -1.80
C LEU A 56 -2.39 -12.63 -1.29
N SER A 57 -3.34 -13.12 -2.08
CA SER A 57 -4.23 -14.22 -1.75
C SER A 57 -3.72 -15.56 -2.26
N ASP A 58 -2.83 -15.57 -3.28
CA ASP A 58 -2.41 -16.80 -3.98
C ASP A 58 -1.07 -17.39 -3.49
N GLY A 59 -0.75 -17.18 -2.21
CA GLY A 59 0.34 -17.89 -1.53
C GLY A 59 1.70 -17.18 -1.49
N ILE A 60 1.83 -15.99 -2.10
CA ILE A 60 2.91 -15.05 -1.74
C ILE A 60 2.39 -14.24 -0.56
N GLY A 61 2.47 -14.83 0.63
CA GLY A 61 2.01 -14.19 1.85
C GLY A 61 2.71 -12.84 2.05
N LEU A 62 2.09 -11.98 2.86
CA LEU A 62 2.70 -10.74 3.37
C LEU A 62 4.12 -10.99 3.93
N ASP A 63 4.40 -12.21 4.42
CA ASP A 63 5.73 -12.67 4.85
C ASP A 63 6.75 -12.81 3.72
N ASP A 64 6.36 -13.26 2.52
CA ASP A 64 7.25 -13.35 1.35
C ASP A 64 7.48 -11.97 0.73
N ALA A 65 6.45 -11.12 0.70
CA ALA A 65 6.60 -9.71 0.32
C ALA A 65 7.51 -8.96 1.30
N ALA A 66 7.34 -9.19 2.61
CA ALA A 66 8.22 -8.66 3.65
C ALA A 66 9.64 -9.24 3.57
N GLY A 67 9.79 -10.52 3.19
CA GLY A 67 11.06 -11.18 2.96
C GLY A 67 11.83 -10.61 1.76
N LEU A 68 11.12 -10.29 0.67
CA LEU A 68 11.70 -9.64 -0.50
C LEU A 68 12.13 -8.19 -0.19
N LEU A 69 11.29 -7.43 0.52
CA LEU A 69 11.57 -6.06 0.93
C LEU A 69 12.70 -6.01 1.98
N GLY A 70 12.72 -6.97 2.92
CA GLY A 70 13.77 -7.15 3.91
C GLY A 70 15.11 -7.59 3.30
N GLY A 71 15.09 -8.46 2.28
CA GLY A 71 16.28 -8.86 1.53
C GLY A 71 16.89 -7.72 0.72
N LEU A 72 16.05 -6.84 0.17
CA LEU A 72 16.50 -5.67 -0.59
C LEU A 72 17.00 -4.53 0.31
N LEU A 73 16.51 -4.44 1.56
CA LEU A 73 17.06 -3.54 2.58
C LEU A 73 18.36 -4.07 3.23
N LYS A 74 18.55 -5.38 3.29
CA LYS A 74 19.73 -6.02 3.89
C LYS A 74 20.95 -6.07 2.95
N ASN A 75 20.73 -5.89 1.65
CA ASN A 75 21.78 -5.85 0.61
C ASN A 75 22.20 -4.42 0.22
N LYS A 76 22.00 -3.44 1.11
CA LYS A 76 22.60 -2.10 1.06
C LYS A 76 23.51 -1.90 2.27
#